data_AF-A0A2V9ZBI5-F1
#
_entry.id   AF-A0A2V9ZBI5-F1
#
_cell.length_a   1.000
_cell.length_b   1.000
_cell.length_c   1.000
_cell.angle_alpha   90.00
_cell.angle_beta   90.00
_cell.angle_gamma   90.00
#
_symmetry.space_group_name_H-M   'P 1'
#
loop_
_entity.id
_entity.type
_entity.pdbx_description
1 polymer ?
#
loop_
_entity_poly.entity_id
_entity_poly.type
_entity_poly.pdbx_seq_one_letter_code
_entity_poly.pdbx_strand_id
1 'polypeptide(L)'
;MRQLAELCEQITATTKKLEKIALVADYLKSRSSDEAAVSAVFLSGRPFAVWEETTLNVGGALLWQTVSELAGKSEAELTGSYRKFGDLGSVAGAVLPPKKEAGADSPGTVEVQKTFREETQ
;
A
#
# COMPACT_ATOMS: atom_id res chain seq x y z
N MET A 1 1.14 -1.80 8.80
CA MET A 1 0.97 -1.90 7.34
C MET A 1 0.85 -3.32 6.80
N ARG A 2 1.68 -4.30 7.20
CA ARG A 2 1.68 -5.66 6.63
C ARG A 2 0.31 -6.38 6.68
N GLN A 3 -0.36 -6.36 7.82
CA GLN A 3 -1.67 -6.99 7.98
C GLN A 3 -2.74 -6.37 7.07
N LEU A 4 -2.64 -5.08 6.76
CA LEU A 4 -3.52 -4.42 5.80
C LEU A 4 -3.26 -4.91 4.38
N ALA A 5 -1.99 -5.07 3.99
CA ALA A 5 -1.63 -5.62 2.68
C ALA A 5 -2.13 -7.08 2.53
N GLU A 6 -1.95 -7.90 3.56
CA GLU A 6 -2.47 -9.29 3.60
C GLU A 6 -4.00 -9.33 3.50
N LEU A 7 -4.71 -8.38 4.12
CA LEU A 7 -6.15 -8.23 3.92
C LEU A 7 -6.51 -7.90 2.47
N CYS A 8 -5.79 -6.96 1.83
CA CYS A 8 -6.04 -6.59 0.43
C CYS A 8 -5.88 -7.79 -0.52
N GLU A 9 -4.89 -8.65 -0.27
CA GLU A 9 -4.72 -9.91 -1.02
C GLU A 9 -5.93 -10.84 -0.82
N GLN A 10 -6.38 -11.04 0.42
CA GLN A 10 -7.57 -11.87 0.71
C GLN A 10 -8.85 -11.32 0.06
N ILE A 11 -9.05 -9.99 0.08
CA ILE A 11 -10.17 -9.32 -0.58
C ILE A 11 -10.12 -9.52 -2.10
N THR A 12 -8.92 -9.52 -2.68
CA THR A 12 -8.71 -9.70 -4.13
C THR A 12 -8.93 -11.15 -4.55
N ALA A 13 -8.60 -12.11 -3.68
CA ALA A 13 -8.76 -13.54 -3.93
C ALA A 13 -10.22 -14.03 -4.01
N THR A 14 -11.20 -13.22 -3.57
CA THR A 14 -12.63 -13.55 -3.63
C THR A 14 -13.43 -12.55 -4.46
N THR A 15 -14.50 -13.00 -5.09
CA THR A 15 -15.49 -12.16 -5.79
C THR A 15 -16.76 -11.96 -4.97
N LYS A 16 -16.92 -12.66 -3.84
CA LYS A 16 -18.15 -12.65 -3.04
C LYS A 16 -18.22 -11.40 -2.18
N LYS A 17 -19.21 -10.54 -2.43
CA LYS A 17 -19.42 -9.28 -1.69
C LYS A 17 -19.50 -9.48 -0.17
N LEU A 18 -20.27 -10.48 0.30
CA LEU A 18 -20.43 -10.74 1.74
C LEU A 18 -19.14 -11.20 2.41
N GLU A 19 -18.32 -11.98 1.70
CA GLU A 19 -17.03 -12.43 2.19
C GLU A 19 -16.05 -11.25 2.33
N LYS A 20 -16.00 -10.35 1.34
CA LYS A 20 -15.22 -9.11 1.43
C LYS A 20 -15.64 -8.26 2.63
N ILE A 21 -16.95 -8.14 2.87
CA ILE A 21 -17.48 -7.39 4.02
C ILE A 21 -17.03 -8.04 5.34
N ALA A 22 -17.11 -9.37 5.45
CA ALA A 22 -16.67 -10.09 6.64
C ALA A 22 -15.17 -9.89 6.91
N LEU A 23 -14.33 -10.06 5.88
CA LEU A 23 -12.88 -9.86 5.97
C LEU A 23 -12.52 -8.46 6.48
N VAL A 24 -13.13 -7.42 5.90
CA VAL A 24 -12.90 -6.03 6.31
C VAL A 24 -13.40 -5.78 7.74
N ALA A 25 -14.60 -6.28 8.09
CA ALA A 25 -15.17 -6.10 9.41
C ALA A 25 -14.32 -6.75 10.50
N ASP A 26 -13.85 -7.97 10.27
CA ASP A 26 -13.02 -8.71 11.22
C ASP A 26 -11.64 -8.08 11.39
N TYR A 27 -11.04 -7.62 10.28
CA TYR A 27 -9.82 -6.84 10.34
C TYR A 27 -9.99 -5.58 11.20
N LEU A 28 -11.00 -4.74 10.91
CA LEU A 28 -11.20 -3.48 11.63
C LEU A 28 -11.48 -3.69 13.12
N LYS A 29 -12.26 -4.72 13.50
CA LYS A 29 -12.50 -5.06 14.91
C LYS A 29 -11.24 -5.51 15.65
N SER A 30 -10.27 -6.08 14.94
CA SER A 30 -9.01 -6.56 15.51
C SER A 30 -7.97 -5.45 15.75
N ARG A 31 -8.22 -4.23 15.28
CA ARG A 31 -7.30 -3.09 15.35
C ARG A 31 -7.69 -2.12 16.47
N SER A 32 -6.73 -1.29 16.87
CA SER A 32 -7.06 -0.11 17.69
C SER A 32 -7.93 0.87 16.89
N SER A 33 -8.67 1.75 17.58
CA SER A 33 -9.56 2.74 16.93
C SER A 33 -8.81 3.59 15.90
N ASP A 34 -7.60 4.04 16.23
CA ASP A 34 -6.79 4.88 15.35
C ASP A 34 -6.31 4.11 14.12
N GLU A 35 -5.79 2.89 14.31
CA GLU A 35 -5.39 2.04 13.18
C GLU A 35 -6.56 1.66 12.29
N ALA A 36 -7.73 1.40 12.87
CA ALA A 36 -8.95 1.08 12.12
C ALA A 36 -9.39 2.28 11.27
N ALA A 37 -9.39 3.49 11.84
CA ALA A 37 -9.74 4.72 11.13
C ALA A 37 -8.81 4.97 9.93
N VAL A 38 -7.48 4.89 10.13
CA VAL A 38 -6.51 5.07 9.04
C VAL A 38 -6.64 3.96 7.99
N SER A 39 -6.80 2.70 8.43
CA SER A 39 -6.96 1.58 7.51
C SER A 39 -8.22 1.71 6.64
N ALA A 40 -9.32 2.22 7.19
CA ALA A 40 -10.55 2.46 6.43
C ALA A 40 -10.35 3.49 5.31
N VAL A 41 -9.56 4.54 5.57
CA VAL A 41 -9.18 5.53 4.55
C VAL A 41 -8.35 4.87 3.44
N PHE A 42 -7.33 4.09 3.80
CA PHE A 42 -6.48 3.40 2.82
C PHE A 42 -7.26 2.37 1.98
N LEU A 43 -8.18 1.61 2.58
CA LEU A 43 -9.05 0.67 1.86
C LEU A 43 -9.96 1.35 0.84
N SER A 44 -10.22 2.65 0.98
CA SER A 44 -10.95 3.43 -0.02
C SER A 44 -10.08 3.90 -1.20
N GLY A 45 -8.80 3.52 -1.22
CA GLY A 45 -7.84 3.93 -2.25
C GLY A 45 -7.34 5.37 -2.08
N ARG A 46 -7.42 5.92 -0.86
CA ARG A 46 -7.05 7.32 -0.56
C ARG A 46 -5.93 7.38 0.48
N PRO A 47 -4.99 8.34 0.37
CA PRO A 47 -3.99 8.56 1.40
C PRO A 47 -4.53 9.34 2.62
N PHE A 48 -5.54 10.20 2.41
CA PHE A 48 -6.14 11.05 3.43
C PHE A 48 -7.67 10.99 3.37
N ALA A 49 -8.33 11.38 4.47
CA ALA A 49 -9.77 11.38 4.52
C ALA A 49 -10.38 12.41 3.56
N VAL A 50 -11.60 12.17 3.09
CA VAL A 50 -12.24 12.97 2.03
C VAL A 50 -12.47 14.43 2.46
N TRP A 51 -12.68 14.69 3.75
CA TRP A 51 -12.86 16.03 4.30
C TRP A 51 -11.54 16.80 4.48
N GLU A 52 -10.39 16.14 4.28
CA GLU A 52 -9.09 16.78 4.35
C GLU A 52 -8.73 17.31 2.95
N GLU A 53 -8.50 18.61 2.84
CA GLU A 53 -7.96 19.24 1.61
C GLU A 53 -6.44 19.01 1.51
N THR A 54 -6.00 17.75 1.63
CA THR A 54 -4.58 17.37 1.60
C THR A 54 -4.31 16.48 0.39
N THR A 55 -3.28 16.81 -0.38
CA THR A 55 -2.85 16.04 -1.55
C THR A 55 -1.46 15.48 -1.31
N LEU A 56 -1.30 14.17 -1.47
CA LEU A 56 0.03 13.55 -1.47
C LEU A 56 0.72 13.91 -2.78
N ASN A 57 1.82 14.67 -2.73
CA ASN A 57 2.49 15.18 -3.92
C ASN A 57 3.44 14.15 -4.57
N VAL A 58 2.93 12.93 -4.77
CA VAL A 58 3.69 11.78 -5.29
C VAL A 58 3.09 11.33 -6.61
N GLY A 59 3.73 11.73 -7.71
CA GLY A 59 3.35 11.35 -9.06
C GLY A 59 3.90 9.99 -9.50
N GLY A 60 3.33 9.44 -10.58
CA GLY A 60 3.75 8.15 -11.13
C GLY A 60 5.23 8.10 -11.57
N ALA A 61 5.77 9.20 -12.09
CA ALA A 61 7.17 9.28 -12.49
C ALA A 61 8.13 9.16 -11.28
N LEU A 62 7.80 9.82 -10.16
CA LEU A 62 8.58 9.71 -8.93
C LEU A 62 8.52 8.28 -8.39
N LEU A 63 7.33 7.68 -8.33
CA LEU A 63 7.19 6.28 -7.91
C LEU A 63 8.00 5.32 -8.79
N TRP A 64 7.95 5.53 -10.11
CA TRP A 64 8.70 4.74 -11.07
C TRP A 64 10.21 4.81 -10.83
N GLN A 65 10.74 6.03 -10.68
CA GLN A 65 12.14 6.26 -10.38
C GLN A 65 12.55 5.61 -9.06
N THR A 66 11.79 5.83 -7.98
CA THR A 66 12.08 5.27 -6.66
C THR A 66 12.10 3.74 -6.69
N VAL A 67 11.15 3.08 -7.38
CA VAL A 67 11.15 1.62 -7.51
C VAL A 67 12.36 1.14 -8.31
N SER A 68 12.74 1.85 -9.38
CA SER A 68 13.93 1.52 -10.18
C SER A 68 15.21 1.57 -9.34
N GLU A 69 15.39 2.64 -8.57
CA GLU A 69 16.53 2.86 -7.69
C GLU A 69 16.62 1.81 -6.59
N LEU A 70 15.50 1.55 -5.88
CA LEU A 70 15.46 0.57 -4.80
C LEU A 70 15.63 -0.88 -5.29
N ALA A 71 15.17 -1.18 -6.49
CA ALA A 71 15.35 -2.50 -7.11
C ALA A 71 16.75 -2.70 -7.73
N GLY A 72 17.54 -1.62 -7.89
CA GLY A 72 18.81 -1.64 -8.61
C GLY A 72 18.66 -2.05 -10.08
N LYS A 73 17.50 -1.73 -10.69
CA LYS A 73 17.16 -2.11 -12.07
C LYS A 73 17.16 -0.90 -12.99
N SER A 74 17.49 -1.13 -14.25
CA SER A 74 17.34 -0.13 -15.30
C SER A 74 15.86 0.10 -15.66
N GLU A 75 15.58 1.26 -16.24
CA GLU A 75 14.24 1.61 -16.75
C GLU A 75 13.72 0.59 -17.78
N ALA A 76 14.61 0.04 -18.61
CA ALA A 76 14.26 -0.98 -19.59
C ALA A 76 13.76 -2.28 -18.92
N GLU A 77 14.41 -2.70 -17.82
CA GLU A 77 14.01 -3.89 -17.05
C GLU A 77 12.70 -3.68 -16.30
N LEU A 78 12.49 -2.48 -15.74
CA LEU A 78 11.22 -2.10 -15.12
C LEU A 78 10.09 -2.05 -16.16
N THR A 79 10.33 -1.48 -17.34
CA THR A 79 9.36 -1.42 -18.45
C THR A 79 8.98 -2.82 -18.92
N GLY A 80 9.96 -3.73 -19.04
CA GLY A 80 9.72 -5.13 -19.35
C GLY A 80 8.83 -5.81 -18.30
N SER A 81 9.08 -5.52 -17.02
CA SER A 81 8.25 -6.04 -15.91
C SER A 81 6.83 -5.47 -15.95
N TYR A 82 6.67 -4.18 -16.23
CA TYR A 82 5.36 -3.53 -16.34
C TYR A 82 4.49 -4.15 -17.44
N ARG A 83 5.08 -4.48 -18.59
CA ARG A 83 4.37 -5.20 -19.66
C ARG A 83 3.86 -6.58 -19.24
N LYS A 84 4.52 -7.23 -18.28
CA LYS A 84 4.14 -8.54 -17.76
C LYS A 84 3.05 -8.47 -16.69
N PHE A 85 3.12 -7.47 -15.80
CA PHE A 85 2.26 -7.39 -14.62
C PHE A 85 1.10 -6.39 -14.74
N GLY A 86 1.20 -5.40 -15.63
CA GLY A 86 0.09 -4.49 -15.97
C GLY A 86 -0.11 -3.30 -15.03
N ASP A 87 0.51 -3.30 -13.84
CA ASP A 87 0.46 -2.19 -12.89
C ASP A 87 1.78 -2.04 -12.10
N LEU A 88 2.03 -0.84 -11.58
CA LEU A 88 3.27 -0.53 -10.86
C LEU A 88 3.37 -1.21 -9.49
N GLY A 89 2.25 -1.48 -8.81
CA GLY A 89 2.24 -2.16 -7.51
C GLY A 89 2.70 -3.60 -7.63
N SER A 90 2.18 -4.34 -8.62
CA SER A 90 2.62 -5.69 -8.94
C SER A 90 4.07 -5.73 -9.41
N VAL A 91 4.52 -4.75 -10.19
CA VAL A 91 5.94 -4.61 -10.55
C VAL A 91 6.78 -4.44 -9.29
N ALA A 92 6.44 -3.50 -8.41
CA ALA A 92 7.17 -3.25 -7.17
C ALA A 92 7.25 -4.53 -6.31
N GLY A 93 6.15 -5.26 -6.15
CA GLY A 93 6.11 -6.54 -5.45
C GLY A 93 7.02 -7.62 -6.06
N ALA A 94 7.22 -7.60 -7.38
CA ALA A 94 8.04 -8.58 -8.08
C ALA A 94 9.53 -8.22 -8.15
N VAL A 95 9.89 -6.92 -8.11
CA VAL A 95 11.26 -6.46 -8.37
C VAL A 95 12.00 -5.97 -7.13
N LEU A 96 11.27 -5.54 -6.09
CA LEU A 96 11.91 -5.08 -4.87
C LEU A 96 12.52 -6.26 -4.11
N PRO A 97 13.72 -6.09 -3.52
CA PRO A 97 14.32 -7.14 -2.72
C PRO A 97 13.43 -7.48 -1.53
N PRO A 98 13.35 -8.76 -1.12
CA PRO A 98 12.63 -9.13 0.09
C PRO A 98 13.26 -8.38 1.27
N LYS A 99 12.45 -7.59 1.98
CA LYS A 99 12.89 -6.97 3.22
C LYS A 99 13.14 -8.08 4.24
N LYS A 100 14.32 -8.06 4.88
CA LYS A 100 14.67 -8.95 5.99
C LYS A 100 13.52 -8.97 6.99
N GLU A 101 13.16 -10.17 7.47
CA GLU A 101 11.90 -10.46 8.17
C GLU A 101 11.35 -9.29 8.99
N ALA A 102 10.06 -9.00 8.79
CA ALA A 102 9.32 -7.98 9.50
C ALA A 102 9.38 -8.22 11.03
N GLY A 103 10.42 -7.68 11.67
CA GLY A 103 10.47 -7.54 13.12
C GLY A 103 9.49 -6.48 13.60
N ALA A 104 9.50 -6.23 14.91
CA ALA A 104 8.68 -5.21 15.56
C ALA A 104 8.81 -3.79 14.95
N ASP A 105 9.88 -3.53 14.19
CA ASP A 105 10.17 -2.25 13.53
C ASP A 105 9.49 -2.05 12.16
N SER A 106 8.57 -2.93 11.74
CA SER A 106 7.82 -2.72 10.50
C SER A 106 6.71 -1.69 10.71
N PRO A 107 6.59 -0.66 9.87
CA PRO A 107 5.74 0.47 10.18
C PRO A 107 4.26 0.09 10.27
N GLY A 108 3.62 0.64 11.30
CA GLY A 108 2.17 0.58 11.51
C GLY A 108 1.42 1.35 10.42
N THR A 109 0.10 1.14 10.31
CA THR A 109 -0.70 1.89 9.32
C THR A 109 -0.73 3.39 9.66
N VAL A 110 -0.78 3.73 10.95
CA VAL A 110 -0.70 5.11 11.46
C VAL A 110 0.65 5.76 11.12
N GLU A 111 1.74 5.00 11.26
CA GLU A 111 3.08 5.49 10.96
C GLU A 111 3.26 5.79 9.46
N VAL A 112 2.78 4.91 8.58
CA VAL A 112 2.76 5.17 7.13
C VAL A 112 1.96 6.42 6.80
N GLN A 113 0.79 6.61 7.43
CA GLN A 113 0.00 7.83 7.22
C GLN A 113 0.76 9.08 7.69
N LYS A 114 1.49 8.99 8.81
CA LYS A 114 2.32 10.09 9.30
C LYS A 114 3.40 10.45 8.28
N THR A 115 4.10 9.47 7.72
CA THR A 115 5.08 9.70 6.64
C THR A 115 4.43 10.37 5.42
N PHE A 116 3.24 9.91 5.00
CA PHE A 116 2.53 10.57 3.90
C PHE A 116 2.20 12.03 4.19
N ARG A 117 1.92 12.38 5.45
CA ARG A 117 1.69 13.77 5.85
C ARG A 117 2.96 14.62 5.81
N GLU A 118 4.10 14.05 6.19
CA GLU A 118 5.40 14.74 6.13
C GLU A 118 5.78 15.09 4.68
N GLU A 119 5.41 14.24 3.72
CA GLU A 119 5.65 14.44 2.27
C GLU A 119 4.58 15.32 1.56
N THR A 120 3.70 15.98 2.32
CA THR A 120 2.70 16.93 1.77
C THR A 120 3.11 18.40 1.90
N GLN A 121 4.25 18.68 2.55
CA GLN A 121 4.78 20.02 2.80
C GLN A 121 5.77 20.50 1.74
#